data_AF-A0A533B9L0-F1
#
_entry.id   AF-A0A533B9L0-F1
#
_cell.length_a   1.000
_cell.length_b   1.000
_cell.length_c   1.000
_cell.angle_alpha   90.00
_cell.angle_beta   90.00
_cell.angle_gamma   90.00
#
_symmetry.space_group_name_H-M   'P 1'
#
loop_
_entity.id
_entity.type
_entity.pdbx_description
1 polymer ?
#
loop_
_entity_poly.entity_id
_entity_poly.type
_entity_poly.pdbx_seq_one_letter_code
_entity_poly.pdbx_strand_id
1 'polypeptide(L)'
;MSFADLARHVYFTETGEPLPRERVTKSPFIGECRGVGIYLLFNGILGDKSASGGNVLTRSVLAKLPKFDGQKVIYCAGCLLGKDRLQAERILVRQTPYEIKVS
;
A
#
# COMPACT_ATOMS: atom_id res chain seq x y z
N MET A 1 10.52 -3.80 -11.70
CA MET A 1 10.94 -3.86 -10.27
C MET A 1 10.11 -4.88 -9.53
N SER A 2 10.65 -5.45 -8.44
CA SER A 2 9.94 -6.43 -7.62
C SER A 2 9.18 -5.74 -6.49
N PHE A 3 8.02 -6.28 -6.11
CA PHE A 3 7.27 -5.85 -4.93
C PHE A 3 8.15 -5.72 -3.67
N ALA A 4 9.09 -6.66 -3.48
CA ALA A 4 10.00 -6.67 -2.35
C ALA A 4 10.88 -5.42 -2.21
N ASP A 5 11.20 -4.79 -3.33
CA ASP A 5 12.03 -3.60 -3.39
C ASP A 5 11.21 -2.38 -2.96
N LEU A 6 9.99 -2.27 -3.50
CA LEU A 6 9.03 -1.23 -3.11
C LEU A 6 8.60 -1.36 -1.65
N ALA A 7 8.28 -2.56 -1.19
CA ALA A 7 7.89 -2.83 0.19
C ALA A 7 8.98 -2.37 1.17
N ARG A 8 10.25 -2.64 0.86
CA ARG A 8 11.39 -2.12 1.63
C ARG A 8 11.46 -0.61 1.63
N HIS A 9 11.32 -0.01 0.45
CA HIS A 9 11.45 1.44 0.31
C HIS A 9 10.36 2.16 1.11
N VAL A 10 9.09 1.79 0.93
CA VAL A 10 7.96 2.43 1.63
C VAL A 10 8.03 2.18 3.14
N TYR A 11 8.39 0.97 3.56
CA TYR A 11 8.55 0.68 4.99
C TYR A 11 9.70 1.47 5.59
N PHE A 12 10.84 1.56 4.91
CA PHE A 12 11.97 2.37 5.36
C PHE A 12 11.64 3.85 5.40
N THR A 13 10.87 4.38 4.44
CA THR A 13 10.42 5.77 4.44
C THR A 13 9.53 6.09 5.64
N GLU A 14 8.60 5.19 6.00
CA GLU A 14 7.65 5.45 7.09
C GLU A 14 8.23 5.12 8.48
N THR A 15 9.03 4.06 8.58
CA THR A 15 9.55 3.57 9.87
C THR A 15 10.97 4.05 10.18
N GLY A 16 11.75 4.40 9.15
CA GLY A 16 13.19 4.61 9.25
C GLY A 16 14.00 3.32 9.36
N GLU A 17 13.35 2.15 9.38
CA GLU A 17 14.01 0.85 9.57
C GLU A 17 13.96 0.00 8.30
N PRO A 18 15.04 -0.74 7.98
CA PRO A 18 15.04 -1.62 6.82
C PRO A 18 14.18 -2.85 7.07
N LEU A 19 13.21 -3.12 6.20
CA LEU A 19 12.41 -4.34 6.27
C LEU A 19 13.30 -5.58 5.97
N PRO A 20 13.28 -6.66 6.78
CA PRO A 20 14.04 -7.89 6.54
C PRO A 20 13.63 -8.64 5.26
N ARG A 21 14.55 -9.36 4.59
CA ARG A 21 14.31 -10.05 3.29
C ARG A 21 13.26 -11.14 3.40
N GLU A 22 13.28 -11.87 4.52
CA GLU A 22 12.31 -12.92 4.81
C GLU A 22 10.92 -12.39 5.20
N ARG A 23 10.80 -11.12 5.62
CA ARG A 23 9.50 -10.53 5.99
C ARG A 23 8.71 -9.96 4.82
N VAL A 24 9.29 -9.92 3.62
CA VAL A 24 8.52 -9.53 2.43
C VAL A 24 7.63 -10.70 2.01
N THR A 25 6.47 -10.80 2.64
CA THR A 25 5.39 -11.67 2.17
C THR A 25 4.67 -11.04 0.98
N LYS A 26 4.13 -11.85 0.06
CA LYS A 26 3.21 -11.39 -1.00
C LYS A 26 1.84 -10.99 -0.41
N SER A 27 1.86 -10.06 0.53
CA SER A 27 0.69 -9.53 1.24
C SER A 27 0.64 -8.02 1.02
N PRO A 28 -0.54 -7.42 0.88
CA PRO A 28 -0.65 -5.96 0.74
C PRO A 28 -0.29 -5.24 2.04
N PHE A 29 -0.27 -5.93 3.18
CA PHE A 29 0.21 -5.40 4.45
C PHE A 29 1.70 -5.65 4.60
N ILE A 30 2.49 -4.57 4.70
CA ILE A 30 3.94 -4.63 4.82
C ILE A 30 4.36 -4.79 6.28
N GLY A 31 3.67 -4.08 7.16
CA GLY A 31 3.93 -4.06 8.59
C GLY A 31 3.27 -2.85 9.24
N GLU A 32 3.39 -2.76 10.55
CA GLU A 32 2.94 -1.61 11.33
C GLU A 32 4.11 -0.96 12.06
N CYS A 33 4.05 0.35 12.26
CA CYS A 33 5.05 1.08 13.04
C CYS A 33 4.39 2.26 13.74
N ARG A 34 4.67 2.42 15.04
CA ARG A 34 4.13 3.53 15.87
C ARG A 34 2.60 3.66 15.80
N GLY A 35 1.87 2.55 15.70
CA GLY A 35 0.40 2.55 15.57
C GLY A 35 -0.10 2.97 14.19
N VAL A 36 0.76 2.90 13.17
CA VAL A 36 0.43 3.17 11.77
C VAL A 36 0.64 1.89 10.95
N GLY A 37 -0.42 1.39 10.33
CA GLY A 37 -0.37 0.24 9.44
C GLY A 37 0.07 0.65 8.04
N ILE A 38 1.14 0.06 7.52
CA ILE A 38 1.72 0.37 6.22
C ILE A 38 1.28 -0.68 5.21
N TYR A 39 0.65 -0.22 4.14
CA TYR A 39 0.11 -1.05 3.08
C TYR A 39 0.66 -0.62 1.73
N LEU A 40 0.91 -1.60 0.86
CA LEU A 40 1.38 -1.36 -0.50
C LEU A 40 0.48 -2.13 -1.47
N LEU A 41 -0.22 -1.38 -2.33
CA LEU A 41 -0.95 -1.96 -3.44
C LEU A 41 0.02 -2.21 -4.59
N PHE A 42 0.13 -3.48 -4.96
CA PHE A 42 0.99 -3.91 -6.07
C PHE A 42 0.29 -4.99 -6.91
N ASN A 43 0.33 -4.80 -8.22
CA ASN A 43 -0.19 -5.73 -9.21
C ASN A 43 0.41 -7.13 -9.00
N GLY A 44 -0.46 -8.12 -8.82
CA GLY A 44 -0.08 -9.51 -8.57
C GLY A 44 -0.16 -9.97 -7.11
N ILE A 45 -0.40 -9.07 -6.14
CA ILE A 45 -0.63 -9.47 -4.73
C ILE A 45 -2.10 -9.66 -4.40
N LEU A 46 -2.96 -8.79 -4.94
CA LEU A 46 -4.41 -8.89 -4.76
C LEU A 46 -5.09 -9.80 -5.80
N GLY A 47 -4.31 -10.48 -6.64
CA GLY A 47 -4.80 -11.41 -7.67
C GLY A 47 -5.50 -10.74 -8.86
N ASP A 48 -5.58 -9.40 -8.88
CA ASP A 48 -6.19 -8.65 -9.97
C ASP A 48 -5.22 -8.56 -11.16
N LYS A 49 -5.58 -9.22 -12.26
CA LYS A 49 -4.80 -9.30 -13.52
C LYS A 49 -5.03 -8.08 -14.43
N SER A 50 -5.57 -6.97 -13.92
CA SER A 50 -5.87 -5.80 -14.74
C SER A 50 -4.71 -4.81 -14.72
N ALA A 51 -4.11 -4.56 -15.89
CA ALA A 51 -2.97 -3.65 -16.08
C ALA A 51 -3.19 -2.21 -15.54
N SER A 52 -4.45 -1.78 -15.37
CA SER A 52 -4.81 -0.44 -14.90
C SER A 52 -5.49 -0.40 -13.52
N GLY A 53 -5.78 -1.56 -12.90
CA GLY A 53 -6.69 -1.64 -11.74
C GLY A 53 -6.06 -2.04 -10.40
N GLY A 54 -5.03 -2.88 -10.41
CA GLY A 54 -4.55 -3.50 -9.16
C GLY A 54 -3.70 -2.61 -8.25
N ASN A 55 -3.27 -1.44 -8.73
CA ASN A 55 -2.52 -0.45 -7.95
C ASN A 55 -3.40 0.75 -7.51
N VAL A 56 -4.71 0.70 -7.75
CA VAL A 56 -5.63 1.79 -7.42
C VAL A 56 -6.40 1.46 -6.15
N LEU A 57 -6.39 2.40 -5.20
CA LEU A 57 -7.18 2.27 -3.98
C LEU A 57 -8.66 2.49 -4.30
N THR A 58 -9.40 1.39 -4.36
CA THR A 58 -10.85 1.36 -4.53
C THR A 58 -11.54 0.85 -3.26
N ARG A 59 -12.86 1.02 -3.18
CA ARG A 59 -13.66 0.48 -2.08
C ARG A 59 -13.50 -1.04 -1.94
N SER A 60 -13.42 -1.76 -3.06
CA SER A 60 -13.24 -3.21 -3.09
C SER A 60 -11.86 -3.62 -2.59
N VAL A 61 -10.81 -2.88 -2.98
CA VAL A 61 -9.46 -3.13 -2.47
C VAL A 61 -9.40 -2.85 -0.97
N LEU A 62 -9.94 -1.71 -0.53
CA LEU A 62 -9.99 -1.37 0.89
C LEU A 62 -10.69 -2.46 1.72
N ALA A 63 -11.78 -3.03 1.22
CA ALA A 63 -12.48 -4.13 1.89
C ALA A 63 -11.67 -5.44 1.96
N LYS A 64 -10.74 -5.65 1.02
CA LYS A 64 -9.82 -6.80 1.01
C LYS A 64 -8.60 -6.58 1.91
N LEU A 65 -8.29 -5.33 2.27
CA LEU A 65 -7.16 -5.03 3.15
C LEU A 65 -7.47 -5.51 4.57
N PRO A 66 -6.47 -6.05 5.29
CA PRO A 66 -6.66 -6.43 6.68
C PRO A 66 -7.03 -5.20 7.51
N LYS A 67 -8.05 -5.36 8.36
CA LYS A 67 -8.50 -4.33 9.29
C LYS A 67 -7.35 -4.00 10.24
N PHE A 68 -7.14 -2.71 10.46
CA PHE A 68 -6.15 -2.19 11.39
C PHE A 68 -6.77 -1.08 12.21
N ASP A 69 -6.54 -1.16 13.52
CA ASP A 69 -7.07 -0.23 14.50
C ASP A 69 -6.06 0.91 14.68
N GLY A 70 -6.15 1.91 13.79
CA GLY A 70 -5.19 3.01 13.76
C GLY A 70 -5.11 3.73 12.42
N GLN A 71 -4.08 4.54 12.27
CA GLN A 71 -3.79 5.22 11.01
C GLN A 71 -3.28 4.20 9.99
N LYS A 72 -3.78 4.27 8.75
CA LYS A 72 -3.37 3.35 7.69
C LYS A 72 -2.70 4.13 6.58
N VAL A 73 -1.44 3.88 6.29
CA VAL A 73 -0.75 4.47 5.15
C VAL A 73 -0.83 3.50 4.00
N ILE A 74 -1.54 3.86 2.94
CA ILE A 74 -1.72 3.01 1.77
C ILE A 74 -0.97 3.65 0.60
N TYR A 75 0.05 2.93 0.13
CA TYR A 75 0.78 3.24 -1.08
C TYR A 75 0.07 2.66 -2.29
N CYS A 76 -0.38 3.53 -3.18
CA CYS A 76 -1.09 3.17 -4.39
C CYS A 76 -0.78 4.20 -5.49
N ALA A 77 -0.94 3.83 -6.76
CA ALA A 77 -0.70 4.77 -7.86
C ALA A 77 -1.86 5.76 -8.06
N GLY A 78 -3.08 5.30 -7.80
CA GLY A 78 -4.28 6.11 -7.88
C GLY A 78 -5.20 5.86 -6.69
N CYS A 79 -6.02 6.84 -6.36
CA CYS A 79 -7.07 6.72 -5.35
C CYS A 79 -8.42 7.09 -5.97
N LEU A 80 -9.37 6.17 -5.89
CA LEU A 80 -10.76 6.38 -6.30
C LEU A 80 -11.70 6.57 -5.10
N LEU A 81 -11.17 6.58 -3.88
CA LEU A 81 -11.93 6.90 -2.67
C LEU A 81 -12.02 8.42 -2.49
N GLY A 82 -13.20 8.88 -2.06
CA GLY A 82 -13.39 10.27 -1.65
C GLY A 82 -12.61 10.60 -0.36
N LYS A 83 -12.18 11.87 -0.23
CA LYS A 83 -11.44 12.37 0.94
C LYS A 83 -12.16 12.15 2.27
N ASP A 84 -13.49 12.17 2.26
CA ASP A 84 -14.35 11.90 3.43
C ASP A 84 -14.15 10.47 3.96
N ARG A 85 -14.25 9.48 3.07
CA ARG A 85 -14.00 8.05 3.37
C ARG A 85 -12.60 7.80 3.89
N LEU A 86 -11.60 8.46 3.30
CA LEU A 86 -10.21 8.34 3.74
C LEU A 86 -10.04 8.86 5.17
N GLN A 87 -10.61 10.02 5.49
CA GLN A 87 -10.56 10.57 6.83
C GLN A 87 -11.32 9.72 7.86
N ALA A 88 -12.52 9.25 7.50
CA ALA A 88 -13.33 8.38 8.37
C ALA A 88 -12.59 7.09 8.76
N GLU A 89 -11.86 6.50 7.81
CA GLU A 89 -11.10 5.26 8.02
C GLU A 89 -9.65 5.50 8.50
N ARG A 90 -9.25 6.77 8.71
CA ARG A 90 -7.89 7.22 9.05
C ARG A 90 -6.82 6.73 8.07
N ILE A 91 -7.17 6.77 6.79
CA ILE A 91 -6.31 6.31 5.70
C ILE A 91 -5.55 7.51 5.11
N LEU A 92 -4.23 7.43 5.14
CA LEU A 92 -3.33 8.29 4.40
C LEU A 92 -2.95 7.62 3.08
N VAL A 93 -3.26 8.26 1.97
CA VAL A 93 -2.89 7.76 0.65
C VAL A 93 -1.56 8.36 0.22
N ARG A 94 -0.63 7.51 -0.20
CA ARG A 94 0.68 7.90 -0.74
C ARG A 94 0.85 7.36 -2.15
N GLN A 95 1.46 8.17 -3.02
CA GLN A 95 1.79 7.71 -4.36
C GLN A 95 2.99 6.75 -4.32
N THR A 96 2.87 5.63 -5.03
CA THR A 96 4.00 4.72 -5.23
C THR A 96 5.02 5.35 -6.18
N PRO A 97 6.28 5.53 -5.77
CA PRO A 97 7.28 6.26 -6.55
C PRO A 97 7.62 5.62 -7.91
N TYR A 98 7.34 4.33 -8.10
CA TYR A 98 7.74 3.59 -9.30
C TYR A 98 6.79 3.73 -10.50
N GLU A 99 5.52 4.12 -10.30
CA GLU A 99 4.60 4.32 -11.44
C GLU A 99 4.82 5.64 -12.18
N ILE A 100 5.71 6.51 -11.68
CA ILE A 100 6.20 7.69 -12.41
C ILE A 100 7.30 7.27 -13.39
N LYS A 101 7.09 6.21 -14.18
CA LYS A 101 7.90 5.87 -15.35
C LYS A 101 7.06 5.05 -16.31
N VAL A 102 6.28 5.72 -17.18
CA VAL A 102 6.40 5.60 -18.64
C VAL A 102 5.83 6.86 -19.30
N SER A 103 6.70 7.75 -19.78
CA SER A 103 6.50 8.56 -20.98
C SER A 103 7.77 8.45 -21.81
#